data_AF-A0A4V2Y8R6-F1
#
_entry.id   AF-A0A4V2Y8R6-F1
#
_cell.length_a   1.000
_cell.length_b   1.000
_cell.length_c   1.000
_cell.angle_alpha   90.00
_cell.angle_beta   90.00
_cell.angle_gamma   90.00
#
_symmetry.space_group_name_H-M   'P 1'
#
loop_
_entity.id
_entity.type
_entity.pdbx_description
1 polymer ?
#
loop_
_entity_poly.entity_id
_entity_poly.type
_entity_poly.pdbx_seq_one_letter_code
_entity_poly.pdbx_strand_id
1 'polypeptide(L)'
;MDGDSPEALGLLVRDIGEAGVAEMAGSPGLAAAVDQHVASLREELGTPGEQELMGYLRRFAEDAFRRGWWPDNTQDWEFVRIVAVCWMMRRTA
;
A
#
# COMPACT_ATOMS: atom_id res chain seq x y z
N MET A 1 21.61 -5.02 16.93
CA MET A 1 21.74 -4.37 15.61
C MET A 1 20.35 -3.89 15.30
N ASP A 2 19.94 -2.81 15.96
CA ASP A 2 18.54 -2.40 16.07
C ASP A 2 18.33 -1.20 15.14
N GLY A 3 18.50 -1.48 13.85
CA GLY A 3 18.41 -0.50 12.75
C GLY A 3 17.23 -0.72 11.80
N ASP A 4 16.36 -1.71 12.06
CA ASP A 4 15.11 -1.88 11.31
C ASP A 4 14.05 -0.92 11.85
N SER A 5 14.29 0.36 11.61
CA SER A 5 13.53 1.45 12.19
C SER A 5 12.23 1.73 11.40
N PRO A 6 11.18 2.29 12.03
CA PRO A 6 9.95 2.73 11.35
C PRO A 6 10.21 3.67 10.16
N GLU A 7 11.35 4.36 10.12
CA GLU A 7 11.82 5.12 8.98
C GLU A 7 12.14 4.24 7.75
N ALA A 8 12.81 3.10 7.94
CA ALA A 8 13.13 2.17 6.85
C ALA A 8 11.85 1.57 6.25
N LEU A 9 10.89 1.25 7.12
CA LEU A 9 9.56 0.82 6.72
C LEU A 9 8.83 1.90 5.91
N GLY A 10 8.87 3.15 6.38
CA GLY A 10 8.25 4.28 5.68
C GLY A 10 8.84 4.50 4.28
N LEU A 11 10.16 4.38 4.13
CA LEU A 11 10.83 4.45 2.84
C LEU A 11 10.40 3.30 1.92
N LEU A 12 10.42 2.07 2.41
CA LEU A 12 10.05 0.89 1.63
C LEU A 12 8.61 0.96 1.12
N VAL A 13 7.66 1.34 1.99
CA VAL A 13 6.26 1.51 1.62
C VAL A 13 6.08 2.59 0.56
N ARG A 14 6.80 3.71 0.68
CA ARG A 14 6.76 4.78 -0.31
C ARG A 14 7.27 4.30 -1.66
N ASP A 15 8.41 3.60 -1.68
CA ASP A 15 9.03 3.11 -2.90
C ASP A 15 8.14 2.06 -3.60
N ILE A 16 7.51 1.15 -2.84
CA ILE A 16 6.48 0.22 -3.33
C ILE A 16 5.31 0.99 -3.95
N GLY A 17 4.77 1.98 -3.22
CA GLY A 17 3.64 2.77 -3.66
C GLY A 17 3.95 3.53 -4.95
N GLU A 18 5.15 4.08 -5.09
CA GLU A 18 5.58 4.80 -6.29
C GLU A 18 5.73 3.87 -7.49
N ALA A 19 6.48 2.79 -7.33
CA ALA A 19 6.71 1.81 -8.40
C ALA A 19 5.40 1.14 -8.83
N GLY A 20 4.58 0.71 -7.88
CA GLY A 20 3.31 0.03 -8.16
C GLY A 20 2.30 0.93 -8.86
N VAL A 21 2.17 2.20 -8.47
CA VAL A 21 1.27 3.14 -9.17
C VAL A 21 1.76 3.44 -10.59
N ALA A 22 3.08 3.49 -10.82
CA ALA A 22 3.62 3.65 -12.16
C ALA A 22 3.36 2.40 -13.03
N GLU A 23 3.55 1.20 -12.48
CA GLU A 23 3.37 -0.09 -13.15
C GLU A 23 1.91 -0.34 -13.58
N MET A 24 0.93 0.19 -12.82
CA MET A 24 -0.49 0.08 -13.17
C MET A 24 -0.81 0.57 -14.60
N ALA A 25 -0.02 1.50 -15.16
CA ALA A 25 -0.21 1.99 -16.52
C ALA A 25 0.13 0.93 -17.59
N GLY A 26 1.04 0.00 -17.28
CA GLY A 26 1.49 -1.05 -18.20
C GLY A 26 0.88 -2.43 -17.94
N SER A 27 0.27 -2.63 -16.76
CA SER A 27 -0.24 -3.94 -16.32
C SER A 27 -1.74 -3.87 -15.97
N PRO A 28 -2.64 -4.20 -16.91
CA PRO A 28 -4.08 -4.22 -16.66
C PRO A 28 -4.50 -5.16 -15.52
N GLY A 29 -3.76 -6.26 -15.32
CA GLY A 29 -3.99 -7.19 -14.21
C GLY A 29 -3.71 -6.55 -12.85
N LEU A 30 -2.62 -5.78 -12.74
CA LEU A 30 -2.31 -5.03 -11.53
C LEU A 30 -3.35 -3.93 -11.29
N ALA A 31 -3.73 -3.19 -12.33
CA ALA A 31 -4.75 -2.15 -12.22
C ALA A 31 -6.09 -2.70 -11.69
N ALA A 32 -6.54 -3.85 -12.23
CA ALA A 32 -7.76 -4.51 -11.76
C ALA A 32 -7.66 -4.98 -10.30
N ALA A 33 -6.51 -5.53 -9.89
CA ALA A 33 -6.30 -5.94 -8.51
C ALA A 33 -6.30 -4.74 -7.54
N VAL A 34 -5.66 -3.63 -7.94
CA VAL A 34 -5.69 -2.38 -7.17
C VAL A 34 -7.12 -1.85 -7.04
N ASP A 35 -7.90 -1.82 -8.12
CA ASP A 35 -9.30 -1.37 -8.09
C ASP A 35 -10.16 -2.20 -7.11
N GLN A 36 -9.95 -3.52 -7.07
CA GLN A 36 -10.63 -4.40 -6.10
C GLN A 36 -10.26 -4.03 -4.65
N HIS A 37 -8.97 -3.78 -4.38
CA HIS A 37 -8.52 -3.36 -3.05
C HIS A 37 -9.06 -1.97 -2.68
N VAL A 38 -9.14 -1.04 -3.62
CA VAL A 38 -9.75 0.29 -3.41
C VAL A 38 -11.22 0.16 -3.05
N ALA A 39 -11.97 -0.73 -3.72
CA ALA A 39 -13.37 -0.98 -3.38
C ALA A 39 -13.51 -1.50 -1.94
N SER A 40 -12.74 -2.52 -1.57
CA SER A 40 -12.72 -3.06 -0.21
C SER A 40 -12.28 -2.02 0.84
N LEU A 41 -11.29 -1.16 0.54
CA LEU A 41 -10.89 -0.06 1.43
C LEU A 41 -12.01 0.96 1.65
N ARG A 42 -12.78 1.28 0.61
CA ARG A 42 -13.94 2.17 0.72
C ARG A 42 -15.07 1.53 1.52
N GLU A 43 -15.26 0.23 1.42
CA GLU A 43 -16.22 -0.51 2.25
C GLU A 43 -15.79 -0.53 3.73
N GLU A 44 -14.50 -0.70 4.01
CA GLU A 44 -13.95 -0.75 5.37
C GLU A 44 -13.83 0.63 6.04
N LEU A 45 -13.40 1.65 5.30
CA LEU A 45 -13.03 2.96 5.83
C LEU A 45 -14.02 4.07 5.43
N GLY A 46 -14.99 3.78 4.56
CA GLY A 46 -15.92 4.78 4.01
C GLY A 46 -15.21 5.76 3.07
N THR A 47 -15.19 7.05 3.44
CA THR A 47 -14.53 8.12 2.67
C THR A 47 -13.33 8.67 3.46
N PRO A 48 -12.22 7.91 3.54
CA PRO A 48 -11.11 8.28 4.40
C PRO A 48 -10.37 9.51 3.87
N GLY A 49 -9.98 10.38 4.79
CA GLY A 49 -9.05 11.48 4.51
C GLY A 49 -7.60 10.99 4.42
N GLU A 50 -6.69 11.86 3.95
CA GLU A 50 -5.27 11.53 3.80
C GLU A 50 -4.63 11.02 5.11
N GLN A 51 -4.91 11.66 6.24
CA GLN A 51 -4.36 11.27 7.55
C GLN A 51 -4.84 9.88 8.00
N GLU A 52 -6.06 9.51 7.66
CA GLU A 52 -6.63 8.19 7.98
C GLU A 52 -5.99 7.11 7.11
N LEU A 53 -5.81 7.37 5.81
CA LEU A 53 -5.08 6.50 4.90
C LEU A 53 -3.63 6.31 5.32
N MET A 54 -2.94 7.37 5.74
CA MET A 54 -1.57 7.29 6.25
C MET A 54 -1.49 6.45 7.53
N GLY A 55 -2.44 6.65 8.45
CA GLY A 55 -2.54 5.86 9.69
C GLY A 55 -2.83 4.39 9.42
N TYR A 56 -3.71 4.10 8.46
CA TYR A 56 -3.99 2.74 7.99
C TYR A 56 -2.75 2.09 7.39
N LEU A 57 -2.10 2.76 6.43
CA LEU A 57 -0.96 2.25 5.69
C LEU A 57 0.19 1.87 6.62
N ARG A 58 0.51 2.73 7.60
CA ARG A 58 1.56 2.46 8.58
C ARG A 58 1.26 1.20 9.39
N ARG A 59 0.07 1.12 10.01
CA ARG A 59 -0.31 -0.05 10.83
C ARG A 59 -0.37 -1.33 10.00
N PHE A 60 -0.88 -1.22 8.78
CA PHE A 60 -0.96 -2.33 7.83
C PHE A 60 0.42 -2.89 7.50
N ALA A 61 1.34 -2.01 7.10
CA ALA A 61 2.68 -2.42 6.73
C ALA A 61 3.43 -2.99 7.95
N GLU A 62 3.40 -2.29 9.10
CA GLU A 62 4.00 -2.79 10.35
C GLU A 62 3.52 -4.20 10.71
N ASP A 63 2.22 -4.47 10.56
CA ASP A 63 1.66 -5.79 10.84
C ASP A 63 2.09 -6.84 9.80
N ALA A 64 2.03 -6.51 8.51
CA ALA A 64 2.49 -7.39 7.43
C ALA A 64 3.95 -7.82 7.63
N PHE A 65 4.84 -6.86 7.88
CA PHE A 65 6.26 -7.13 8.13
C PHE A 65 6.48 -7.94 9.40
N ARG A 66 5.74 -7.65 10.48
CA ARG A 66 5.78 -8.45 11.71
C ARG A 66 5.33 -9.90 11.48
N ARG A 67 4.42 -10.13 10.53
CA ARG A 67 3.99 -11.46 10.09
C ARG A 67 5.00 -12.15 9.15
N GLY A 68 6.09 -11.49 8.80
CA GLY A 68 7.16 -12.02 7.95
C GLY A 68 6.92 -11.83 6.45
N TRP A 69 5.96 -11.00 6.05
CA TRP A 69 5.82 -10.63 4.64
C TRP A 69 6.96 -9.73 4.19
N TRP A 70 7.47 -9.94 2.98
CA TRP A 70 8.48 -9.12 2.32
C TRP A 70 8.07 -8.87 0.86
N PRO A 71 8.33 -7.68 0.28
CA PRO A 71 7.82 -7.27 -1.03
C PRO A 71 8.60 -7.88 -2.21
N ASP A 72 8.68 -9.21 -2.27
CA ASP A 72 9.41 -9.94 -3.32
C ASP A 72 8.52 -10.24 -4.55
N ASN A 73 7.20 -10.14 -4.40
CA ASN A 73 6.23 -10.44 -5.45
C ASN A 73 5.15 -9.36 -5.56
N THR A 74 5.04 -8.76 -6.75
CA THR A 74 4.07 -7.70 -7.04
C THR A 74 2.61 -8.18 -7.12
N GLN A 75 2.40 -9.49 -7.06
CA GLN A 75 1.06 -10.11 -7.00
C GLN A 75 0.61 -10.40 -5.57
N ASP A 76 1.47 -10.18 -4.58
CA ASP A 76 1.12 -10.41 -3.19
C ASP A 76 -0.01 -9.48 -2.77
N TRP A 77 -0.91 -10.01 -1.96
CA TRP A 77 -2.06 -9.27 -1.48
C TRP A 77 -1.63 -8.01 -0.70
N GLU A 78 -0.59 -8.13 0.15
CA GLU A 78 0.02 -7.01 0.88
C GLU A 78 0.62 -5.95 -0.05
N PHE A 79 1.31 -6.35 -1.12
CA PHE A 79 1.85 -5.43 -2.11
C PHE A 79 0.73 -4.62 -2.77
N VAL A 80 -0.28 -5.30 -3.30
CA VAL A 80 -1.42 -4.66 -3.96
C VAL A 80 -2.18 -3.74 -2.99
N ARG A 81 -2.31 -4.13 -1.72
CA ARG A 81 -2.96 -3.30 -0.68
C ARG A 81 -2.18 -2.01 -0.42
N ILE A 82 -0.85 -2.06 -0.35
CA ILE A 82 -0.01 -0.86 -0.19
C ILE A 82 -0.18 0.07 -1.40
N VAL A 83 -0.09 -0.48 -2.61
CA VAL A 83 -0.28 0.30 -3.86
C VAL A 83 -1.66 0.95 -3.91
N ALA A 84 -2.71 0.23 -3.50
CA ALA A 84 -4.08 0.76 -3.47
C ALA A 84 -4.22 1.96 -2.52
N VAL A 85 -3.64 1.89 -1.31
CA VAL A 85 -3.69 3.01 -0.36
C VAL A 85 -2.89 4.21 -0.87
N CYS A 86 -1.69 3.98 -1.42
CA CYS A 86 -0.88 5.05 -2.02
C CYS A 86 -1.59 5.70 -3.23
N TRP A 87 -2.29 4.90 -4.04
CA TRP A 87 -3.12 5.41 -5.13
C TRP A 87 -4.26 6.27 -4.60
N MET A 88 -4.99 5.83 -3.56
CA MET A 88 -6.06 6.62 -2.93
C MET A 88 -5.53 7.94 -2.39
N MET A 89 -4.39 7.94 -1.70
CA MET A 89 -3.77 9.17 -1.18
C MET A 89 -3.47 10.19 -2.29
N ARG A 90 -2.94 9.74 -3.44
CA ARG A 90 -2.71 10.61 -4.62
C ARG A 90 -3.98 11.18 -5.23
N ARG A 91 -5.15 10.62 -4.91
CA ARG A 91 -6.47 11.06 -5.39
C ARG A 91 -7.20 11.95 -4.39
N THR A 92 -6.78 11.94 -3.13
CA THR A 92 -7.36 12.73 -2.05
C THR A 92 -6.64 14.08 -1.86
N ALA A 93 -5.37 14.17 -2.29
CA ALA A 93 -4.61 15.41 -2.43
C ALA A 93 -5.10 16.26 -3.62
#